data_AF-A0AA51UGG4-F1
#
_entry.id   AF-A0AA51UGG4-F1
#
_cell.length_a   1.000
_cell.length_b   1.000
_cell.length_c   1.000
_cell.angle_alpha   90.00
_cell.angle_beta   90.00
_cell.angle_gamma   90.00
#
_symmetry.space_group_name_H-M   'P 1'
#
loop_
_entity.id
_entity.type
_entity.pdbx_description
1 polymer ?
#
loop_
_entity_poly.entity_id
_entity_poly.type
_entity_poly.pdbx_seq_one_letter_code
_entity_poly.pdbx_strand_id
1 'polypeptide(L)'
;MPQQIILINLEKPREKKLEEDIRWFCNSFGLSSGRDTENIATQVVHDLLQQLSEREGKISSDTIAENLDVNLSRVNHHIRNLISSGLIYRQKRALYIRGGSLKAAVQEMRKDSERIFQELEEIAEEIDEQMGLKNR
;
A
#
# COMPACT_ATOMS: atom_id res chain seq x y z
N MET A 1 -6.88 11.51 -8.84
CA MET A 1 -7.31 10.82 -7.61
C MET A 1 -6.43 11.36 -6.49
N PRO A 2 -6.98 11.70 -5.32
CA PRO A 2 -6.14 12.14 -4.20
C PRO A 2 -5.18 11.01 -3.81
N GLN A 3 -3.92 11.36 -3.56
CA GLN A 3 -2.95 10.43 -2.99
C GLN A 3 -3.09 10.44 -1.47
N GLN A 4 -3.34 9.28 -0.87
CA GLN A 4 -3.45 9.13 0.57
C GLN A 4 -2.44 8.08 1.03
N ILE A 5 -1.58 8.46 1.96
CA ILE A 5 -0.60 7.56 2.57
C ILE A 5 -0.96 7.41 4.04
N ILE A 6 -1.25 6.17 4.45
CA ILE A 6 -1.52 5.81 5.85
C ILE A 6 -0.28 5.10 6.38
N LEU A 7 0.25 5.56 7.52
CA LEU A 7 1.36 4.93 8.23
C LEU A 7 0.93 4.65 9.66
N ILE A 8 0.87 3.37 10.03
CA ILE A 8 0.50 2.90 11.36
C ILE A 8 1.73 2.29 12.01
N ASN A 9 2.13 2.83 13.16
CA ASN A 9 3.26 2.32 13.93
C ASN A 9 2.83 1.08 14.74
N LEU A 10 3.04 -0.10 14.17
CA LEU A 10 2.71 -1.40 14.78
C LEU A 10 3.97 -2.08 15.31
N GLU A 11 3.85 -2.80 16.44
CA GLU A 11 4.94 -3.68 16.92
C GLU A 11 5.25 -4.73 15.84
N LYS A 12 6.54 -4.91 15.54
CA LYS A 12 7.00 -5.88 14.54
C LYS A 12 6.76 -7.31 15.04
N PRO A 13 6.45 -8.27 14.14
CA PRO A 13 6.42 -9.68 14.49
C PRO A 13 7.73 -10.11 15.14
N ARG A 14 7.64 -10.90 16.21
CA ARG A 14 8.82 -11.43 16.91
C ARG A 14 9.43 -12.59 16.16
N GLU A 15 8.60 -13.36 15.48
CA GLU A 15 8.99 -14.50 14.66
C GLU A 15 9.07 -14.11 13.19
N LYS A 16 10.08 -14.60 12.48
CA LYS A 16 10.26 -14.35 11.04
C LYS A 16 9.42 -15.33 10.22
N LYS A 17 8.10 -15.14 10.23
CA LYS A 17 7.17 -15.91 9.40
C LYS A 17 6.68 -15.02 8.28
N LEU A 18 6.84 -15.49 7.04
CA LEU A 18 6.52 -14.73 5.83
C LEU A 18 5.10 -14.16 5.86
N GLU A 19 4.11 -14.98 6.23
CA GLU A 19 2.72 -14.53 6.28
C GLU A 19 2.48 -13.46 7.37
N GLU A 20 3.10 -13.61 8.54
CA GLU A 20 3.02 -12.62 9.63
C GLU A 20 3.70 -11.31 9.23
N ASP A 21 4.83 -11.38 8.53
CA ASP A 21 5.56 -10.21 8.01
C ASP A 21 4.76 -9.48 6.93
N ILE A 22 4.13 -10.20 5.99
CA ILE A 22 3.26 -9.60 4.95
C ILE A 22 2.03 -8.97 5.60
N ARG A 23 1.43 -9.63 6.59
CA ARG A 23 0.28 -9.11 7.32
C ARG A 23 0.66 -7.83 8.08
N TRP A 24 1.75 -7.86 8.83
CA TRP A 24 2.27 -6.67 9.52
C TRP A 24 2.56 -5.52 8.54
N PHE A 25 3.16 -5.83 7.39
CA PHE A 25 3.44 -4.86 6.34
C PHE A 25 2.14 -4.22 5.81
N CYS A 26 1.14 -5.02 5.48
CA CYS A 26 -0.16 -4.54 4.99
C CYS A 26 -0.88 -3.68 6.04
N ASN A 27 -0.88 -4.13 7.30
CA ASN A 27 -1.52 -3.42 8.41
C ASN A 27 -0.81 -2.09 8.70
N SER A 28 0.52 -2.03 8.55
CA SER A 28 1.30 -0.79 8.71
C SER A 28 0.92 0.28 7.69
N PHE A 29 0.36 -0.11 6.54
CA PHE A 29 -0.18 0.81 5.53
C PHE A 29 -1.71 0.99 5.61
N GLY A 30 -2.36 0.49 6.67
CA GLY A 30 -3.82 0.57 6.84
C GLY A 30 -4.62 -0.20 5.78
N LEU A 31 -4.00 -1.17 5.09
CA LEU A 31 -4.62 -1.93 4.00
C LEU A 31 -5.59 -3.00 4.49
N SER A 32 -5.40 -3.46 5.72
CA SER A 32 -6.37 -4.26 6.46
C SER A 32 -7.44 -3.34 7.04
N SER A 33 -8.56 -3.16 6.34
CA SER A 33 -9.71 -2.53 6.96
C SER A 33 -10.17 -3.40 8.13
N GLY A 34 -10.53 -2.82 9.28
CA GLY A 34 -10.86 -3.55 10.52
C GLY A 34 -12.08 -4.50 10.47
N ARG A 35 -12.57 -4.82 9.27
CA ARG A 35 -13.60 -5.82 8.96
C ARG A 35 -13.11 -6.92 8.01
N ASP A 36 -11.85 -6.89 7.57
CA ASP A 36 -11.26 -7.95 6.74
C ASP A 36 -10.89 -9.16 7.61
N THR A 37 -11.91 -9.79 8.20
CA THR A 37 -11.78 -10.97 9.06
C THR A 37 -11.15 -12.16 8.34
N GLU A 38 -11.12 -12.13 7.01
CA GLU A 38 -10.56 -13.18 6.15
C GLU A 38 -9.13 -12.85 5.68
N ASN A 39 -8.55 -11.72 6.07
CA ASN A 39 -7.20 -11.29 5.67
C ASN A 39 -7.01 -11.22 4.14
N ILE A 40 -8.04 -10.91 3.36
CA ILE A 40 -7.96 -10.90 1.89
C ILE A 40 -6.96 -9.85 1.40
N ALA A 41 -6.85 -8.72 2.11
CA ALA A 41 -5.68 -7.83 2.15
C ALA A 41 -4.35 -8.54 1.89
N THR A 42 -4.03 -9.38 2.88
CA THR A 42 -2.76 -10.11 2.98
C THR A 42 -2.67 -11.18 1.90
N GLN A 43 -3.77 -11.90 1.64
CA GLN A 43 -3.80 -12.96 0.62
C GLN A 43 -3.56 -12.41 -0.79
N VAL A 44 -4.20 -11.30 -1.16
CA VAL A 44 -4.00 -10.64 -2.46
C VAL A 44 -2.55 -10.19 -2.64
N VAL A 45 -1.93 -9.62 -1.60
CA VAL A 45 -0.52 -9.21 -1.65
C VAL A 45 0.40 -10.42 -1.71
N HIS A 46 0.12 -11.47 -0.94
CA HIS A 46 0.89 -12.71 -0.95
C HIS A 46 0.85 -13.38 -2.33
N ASP A 47 -0.34 -13.57 -2.91
CA ASP A 47 -0.52 -14.15 -4.24
C ASP A 47 0.16 -13.31 -5.33
N LEU A 48 0.03 -11.97 -5.28
CA LEU A 48 0.76 -11.06 -6.17
C LEU A 48 2.28 -11.27 -6.08
N LEU A 49 2.83 -11.37 -4.86
CA LEU A 49 4.26 -11.58 -4.65
C LEU A 49 4.73 -12.95 -5.14
N GLN A 50 3.92 -13.99 -4.92
CA GLN A 50 4.19 -15.34 -5.38
C GLN A 50 4.29 -15.38 -6.91
N GLN A 51 3.26 -14.87 -7.61
CA GLN A 51 3.24 -14.81 -9.08
C GLN A 51 4.42 -14.00 -9.65
N LEU A 52 4.78 -12.87 -9.00
CA LEU A 52 5.96 -12.08 -9.40
C LEU A 52 7.27 -12.87 -9.24
N SER A 53 7.38 -13.66 -8.17
CA SER A 53 8.58 -14.45 -7.89
C SER A 53 8.78 -15.60 -8.90
N GLU A 54 7.68 -16.20 -9.34
CA GLU A 54 7.64 -17.28 -10.31
C GLU A 54 7.85 -16.80 -11.76
N ARG A 55 8.01 -15.47 -11.95
CA ARG A 55 8.06 -14.81 -13.26
C ARG A 55 6.85 -15.14 -14.12
N GLU A 56 5.70 -15.34 -13.48
CA GLU A 56 4.44 -15.44 -14.19
C GLU A 56 4.20 -14.15 -14.97
N GLY A 57 3.58 -14.28 -16.14
CA GLY A 57 3.47 -13.20 -17.13
C GLY A 57 2.72 -11.96 -16.63
N LYS A 58 1.51 -11.74 -17.13
CA LYS A 58 0.71 -10.55 -16.76
C LYS A 58 -0.20 -10.90 -15.60
N ILE A 59 0.09 -10.37 -14.41
CA ILE A 59 -0.75 -10.59 -13.22
C ILE A 59 -2.00 -9.72 -13.31
N SER A 60 -3.18 -10.31 -13.23
CA SER A 60 -4.46 -9.61 -13.34
C SER A 60 -5.34 -9.82 -12.11
N SER A 61 -6.31 -8.93 -11.88
CA SER A 61 -7.29 -9.13 -10.80
C SER A 61 -8.16 -10.37 -10.99
N ASP A 62 -8.38 -10.78 -12.25
CA ASP A 62 -9.13 -11.98 -12.59
C ASP A 62 -8.36 -13.23 -12.11
N THR A 63 -7.06 -13.31 -12.41
CA THR A 63 -6.17 -14.39 -11.97
C THR A 63 -6.08 -14.49 -10.43
N ILE A 64 -5.95 -13.36 -9.73
CA ILE A 64 -5.91 -13.35 -8.25
C ILE A 64 -7.24 -13.84 -7.67
N ALA A 65 -8.38 -13.46 -8.27
CA ALA A 65 -9.70 -13.90 -7.84
C ALA A 65 -9.88 -15.42 -8.00
N GLU A 66 -9.40 -15.97 -9.12
CA GLU A 66 -9.40 -17.41 -9.39
C GLU A 66 -8.50 -18.18 -8.41
N ASN A 67 -7.25 -17.72 -8.19
CA ASN A 67 -6.30 -18.37 -7.29
C ASN A 67 -6.78 -18.41 -5.83
N LEU A 68 -7.44 -17.34 -5.38
CA LEU A 68 -7.91 -17.21 -4.00
C LEU A 68 -9.33 -17.77 -3.78
N ASP A 69 -10.04 -18.18 -4.84
CA ASP A 69 -11.47 -18.51 -4.79
C ASP A 69 -12.32 -17.39 -4.14
N VAL A 70 -12.00 -16.14 -4.50
CA VAL A 70 -12.66 -14.93 -3.96
C VAL A 70 -13.37 -14.18 -5.08
N ASN A 71 -14.54 -13.63 -4.76
CA ASN A 71 -15.28 -12.78 -5.69
C ASN A 71 -14.41 -11.62 -6.25
N LEU A 72 -14.37 -11.49 -7.58
CA LEU A 72 -13.60 -10.46 -8.31
C LEU A 72 -13.89 -9.02 -7.83
N SER A 73 -15.12 -8.71 -7.42
CA SER A 73 -15.47 -7.39 -6.87
C SER A 73 -14.73 -7.12 -5.57
N ARG A 74 -14.60 -8.13 -4.70
CA ARG A 74 -13.89 -8.06 -3.42
C ARG A 74 -12.39 -7.92 -3.65
N VAL A 75 -11.80 -8.70 -4.56
CA VAL A 75 -10.40 -8.51 -4.97
C VAL A 75 -10.17 -7.09 -5.52
N ASN A 76 -11.03 -6.61 -6.41
CA ASN A 76 -10.91 -5.25 -6.95
C ASN A 76 -11.07 -4.15 -5.89
N HIS A 77 -11.82 -4.38 -4.81
CA HIS A 77 -11.85 -3.44 -3.69
C HIS A 77 -10.45 -3.33 -3.05
N HIS A 78 -9.80 -4.44 -2.73
CA HIS A 78 -8.46 -4.44 -2.16
C HIS A 78 -7.40 -3.89 -3.12
N ILE A 79 -7.46 -4.24 -4.40
CA ILE A 79 -6.56 -3.69 -5.43
C ILE A 79 -6.68 -2.17 -5.53
N ARG A 80 -7.89 -1.60 -5.42
CA ARG A 80 -8.04 -0.13 -5.38
C ARG A 80 -7.33 0.48 -4.19
N ASN A 81 -7.42 -0.12 -3.01
CA ASN A 81 -6.74 0.35 -1.80
C ASN A 81 -5.21 0.27 -1.94
N LEU A 82 -4.71 -0.81 -2.55
CA LEU A 82 -3.28 -1.02 -2.83
C LEU A 82 -2.74 -0.01 -3.87
N ILE A 83 -3.57 0.36 -4.86
CA ILE A 83 -3.23 1.40 -5.84
C ILE A 83 -3.26 2.77 -5.17
N SER A 84 -4.28 3.07 -4.35
CA SER A 84 -4.38 4.37 -3.68
C SER A 84 -3.27 4.60 -2.66
N SER A 85 -2.77 3.54 -2.02
CA SER A 85 -1.61 3.62 -1.13
C SER A 85 -0.29 3.84 -1.88
N GLY A 86 -0.27 3.63 -3.20
CA GLY A 86 0.94 3.73 -4.02
C GLY A 86 1.85 2.50 -3.97
N LEU A 87 1.39 1.39 -3.36
CA LEU A 87 2.15 0.14 -3.26
C LEU A 87 2.24 -0.56 -4.63
N ILE A 88 1.13 -0.56 -5.36
CA ILE A 88 1.04 -1.14 -6.71
C ILE A 88 0.50 -0.13 -7.70
N TYR A 89 0.69 -0.39 -8.98
CA TYR A 89 0.03 0.32 -10.05
C TYR A 89 -0.52 -0.65 -11.09
N ARG A 90 -1.48 -0.18 -11.88
CA ARG A 90 -2.06 -0.94 -12.97
C ARG A 90 -1.64 -0.34 -14.30
N GLN A 91 -1.12 -1.17 -15.20
CA GLN A 91 -0.85 -0.79 -16.58
C GLN A 91 -1.61 -1.73 -17.53
N LYS A 92 -2.54 -1.18 -18.31
CA LYS A 92 -3.54 -1.96 -19.07
C LYS A 92 -4.34 -2.86 -18.11
N ARG A 93 -4.17 -4.18 -18.21
CA ARG A 93 -4.81 -5.19 -17.33
C ARG A 93 -3.86 -5.80 -16.30
N ALA A 94 -2.58 -5.42 -16.33
CA ALA A 94 -1.56 -6.01 -15.49
C ALA A 94 -1.29 -5.16 -14.24
N LEU A 95 -1.08 -5.85 -13.12
CA LEU A 95 -0.73 -5.30 -11.82
C LEU A 95 0.78 -5.38 -11.63
N TYR A 96 1.37 -4.34 -11.05
CA TYR A 96 2.80 -4.23 -10.84
C TYR A 96 3.09 -3.63 -9.47
N ILE A 97 4.10 -4.16 -8.78
CA ILE A 97 4.65 -3.50 -7.59
C ILE A 97 5.47 -2.30 -8.02
N ARG A 98 5.26 -1.15 -7.38
CA ARG A 98 6.01 0.06 -7.69
C ARG A 98 7.50 -0.15 -7.41
N GLY A 99 8.35 0.17 -8.38
CA GLY A 99 9.80 -0.08 -8.26
C GLY A 99 10.20 -1.57 -8.30
N GLY A 100 9.27 -2.50 -8.55
CA GLY A 100 9.55 -3.92 -8.79
C GLY A 100 9.76 -4.79 -7.55
N SER A 101 9.74 -4.23 -6.33
CA SER A 101 9.82 -4.98 -5.07
C SER A 101 9.16 -4.20 -3.93
N LEU A 102 8.75 -4.87 -2.84
CA LEU A 102 8.17 -4.18 -1.68
C LEU A 102 9.10 -3.11 -1.12
N LYS A 103 10.41 -3.40 -1.03
CA LYS A 103 11.41 -2.43 -0.55
C LYS A 103 11.43 -1.18 -1.44
N ALA A 104 11.47 -1.36 -2.76
CA ALA A 104 11.48 -0.26 -3.70
C ALA A 104 10.15 0.54 -3.65
N ALA A 105 9.02 -0.14 -3.51
CA ALA A 105 7.73 0.51 -3.34
C ALA A 105 7.70 1.40 -2.08
N VAL A 106 8.19 0.90 -0.94
CA VAL A 106 8.31 1.70 0.30
C VAL A 106 9.22 2.91 0.11
N GLN A 107 10.34 2.76 -0.61
CA GLN A 107 11.24 3.88 -0.90
C GLN A 107 10.55 4.96 -1.75
N GLU A 108 9.75 4.56 -2.73
CA GLU A 108 8.98 5.48 -3.55
C GLU A 108 7.85 6.16 -2.77
N MET A 109 7.13 5.41 -1.93
CA MET A 109 6.10 5.95 -1.05
C MET A 109 6.66 6.91 0.01
N ARG A 110 7.89 6.66 0.48
CA ARG A 110 8.61 7.59 1.36
C ARG A 110 8.86 8.93 0.68
N LYS A 111 9.38 8.92 -0.56
CA LYS A 111 9.58 10.17 -1.34
C LYS A 111 8.27 10.92 -1.56
N ASP A 112 7.18 10.19 -1.80
CA ASP A 112 5.87 10.80 -1.95
C ASP A 112 5.38 11.44 -0.65
N SER A 113 5.60 10.77 0.49
CA SER A 113 5.26 11.32 1.81
C SER A 113 6.07 12.56 2.11
N GLU A 114 7.39 12.54 1.86
CA GLU A 114 8.28 13.69 2.05
C GLU A 114 7.84 14.89 1.20
N ARG A 115 7.42 14.67 -0.05
CA ARG A 115 6.86 15.74 -0.89
C ARG A 115 5.57 16.32 -0.33
N ILE A 116 4.67 15.46 0.16
CA ILE A 116 3.42 15.91 0.80
C ILE A 116 3.72 16.74 2.05
N PHE A 117 4.68 16.29 2.88
CA PHE A 117 5.08 17.07 4.06
C PHE A 117 5.65 18.42 3.69
N GLN A 118 6.53 18.49 2.67
CA GLN A 118 7.10 19.76 2.21
C GLN A 118 6.00 20.75 1.78
N GLU A 119 5.03 20.31 0.97
CA GLU A 119 3.91 21.16 0.56
C GLU A 119 3.04 21.61 1.74
N LEU A 120 2.83 20.74 2.73
CA LEU A 120 2.07 21.07 3.94
C LEU A 120 2.82 22.06 4.85
N GLU A 121 4.14 21.89 4.99
CA GLU A 121 5.00 22.79 5.77
C GLU A 121 5.04 24.19 5.16
N GLU A 122 5.17 24.30 3.84
CA GLU A 122 5.13 25.59 3.13
C GLU A 122 3.82 26.35 3.40
N ILE A 123 2.68 25.68 3.24
CA ILE A 123 1.37 26.30 3.50
C ILE A 123 1.17 26.58 4.99
N ALA A 124 1.66 25.74 5.89
CA ALA A 124 1.59 25.98 7.33
C ALA A 124 2.41 27.21 7.75
N GLU A 125 3.60 27.40 7.17
CA GLU A 125 4.44 28.57 7.40
C GLU A 125 3.73 29.86 6.97
N GLU A 126 3.12 29.89 5.78
CA GLU A 126 2.32 31.04 5.32
C GLU A 126 1.15 31.36 6.26
N ILE A 127 0.48 30.33 6.80
CA ILE A 127 -0.61 30.51 7.77
C ILE A 127 -0.08 31.07 9.09
N ASP A 128 1.03 30.52 9.61
CA ASP A 128 1.64 30.97 10.86
C ASP A 128 2.05 32.45 10.76
N GLU A 129 2.66 32.86 9.65
CA GLU A 129 3.04 34.25 9.39
C GLU A 129 1.83 35.19 9.38
N GLN A 130 0.77 34.83 8.65
CA GLN A 130 -0.46 35.64 8.57
C GLN A 130 -1.17 35.75 9.91
N MET A 131 -1.08 34.72 10.74
CA MET A 131 -1.71 34.66 12.07
C MET A 131 -0.81 35.24 13.17
N GLY A 132 0.43 35.61 12.87
CA GLY A 132 1.40 36.10 13.85
C GLY A 132 1.87 35.04 14.85
N LEU A 133 1.76 33.76 14.49
CA LEU A 133 2.28 32.65 15.27
C LEU A 133 3.80 32.60 15.11
N LYS A 134 4.52 32.35 16.22
CA LYS A 134 5.98 32.22 16.22
C LYS A 134 6.37 30.79 16.55
N ASN A 135 7.09 30.16 15.63
CA ASN A 135 7.81 28.92 15.91
C ASN A 135 8.90 29.21 16.95
N ARG A 136 8.98 28.36 17.98
CA ARG A 136 9.82 28.56 19.17
C ARG A 136 11.20 27.93 19.01
#